data_AF-M7YSR2-F1
#
_entry.id   AF-M7YSR2-F1
#
_cell.length_a   1.000
_cell.length_b   1.000
_cell.length_c   1.000
_cell.angle_alpha   90.00
_cell.angle_beta   90.00
_cell.angle_gamma   90.00
#
_symmetry.space_group_name_H-M   'P 1'
#
loop_
_entity.id
_entity.type
_entity.pdbx_description
1 polymer ?
#
loop_
_entity_poly.entity_id
_entity_poly.type
_entity_poly.pdbx_seq_one_letter_code
_entity_poly.pdbx_strand_id
1 'polypeptide(L)'
;MLSAHSHPRVPLVFDTETAGLTMGPCPPVRLIDRTTFTVAAGGMMYALTHRHVHEQHSFEAMSWAPMDKDEPWPSPTMRWSWKSVPSPPPFAMDDVITSYALHPDGHTIFMSAHDIRYHHLPKGTFSFDTRTSKWRLHGDWALPFQGQAHYDDGLDAWVGLHKDGYICSCEVASRSSTSAVELEWKVTKEKLFHKDSERRLAFARPSLAYMGDGSFCLVESVLREGVEFKCAFGDRDGCVLHLSMFGLKYDRRGQLQTTRHHSNADLGAKHLQTVAPVVFWM
;
A
#
# COMPACT_ATOMS: atom_id res chain seq x y z
N MET A 1 18.81 0.93 35.54
CA MET A 1 18.70 0.67 34.09
C MET A 1 17.43 -0.13 33.87
N LEU A 2 16.31 0.55 33.62
CA LEU A 2 15.04 -0.12 33.30
C LEU A 2 15.09 -0.49 31.83
N SER A 3 15.06 -1.80 31.56
CA SER A 3 14.89 -2.37 30.24
C SER A 3 13.55 -1.87 29.68
N ALA A 4 13.59 -1.08 28.61
CA ALA A 4 12.40 -0.76 27.85
C ALA A 4 11.96 -2.07 27.19
N HIS A 5 10.96 -2.73 27.77
CA HIS A 5 10.29 -3.85 27.14
C HIS A 5 9.64 -3.35 25.85
N SER A 6 10.28 -3.63 24.71
CA SER A 6 9.65 -3.48 23.41
C SER A 6 8.51 -4.49 23.36
N HIS A 7 7.28 -4.00 23.47
CA HIS A 7 6.10 -4.83 23.26
C HIS A 7 6.19 -5.48 21.87
N PRO A 8 5.96 -6.80 21.73
CA PRO A 8 5.92 -7.43 20.43
C PRO A 8 4.81 -6.75 19.61
N ARG A 9 5.18 -6.16 18.47
CA ARG A 9 4.21 -5.56 17.54
C ARG A 9 3.59 -6.67 16.72
N VAL A 10 2.37 -7.04 17.10
CA VAL A 10 1.64 -8.13 16.47
C VAL A 10 0.62 -7.56 15.51
N PRO A 11 0.54 -8.01 14.24
CA PRO A 11 -0.51 -7.58 13.33
C PRO A 11 -1.86 -8.02 13.90
N LEU A 12 -2.83 -7.12 13.84
CA LEU A 12 -4.21 -7.44 14.16
C LEU A 12 -4.89 -7.88 12.87
N VAL A 13 -5.54 -9.04 12.92
CA VAL A 13 -6.33 -9.60 11.83
C VAL A 13 -7.80 -9.45 12.21
N PHE A 14 -8.54 -8.73 11.37
CA PHE A 14 -9.98 -8.54 11.53
C PHE A 14 -10.71 -9.44 10.54
N ASP A 15 -11.55 -10.33 11.06
CA ASP A 15 -12.40 -11.21 10.30
C ASP A 15 -13.75 -10.52 10.06
N THR A 16 -14.06 -10.23 8.80
CA THR A 16 -15.26 -9.45 8.43
C THR A 16 -16.56 -10.23 8.54
N GLU A 17 -16.51 -11.58 8.48
CA GLU A 17 -17.69 -12.44 8.59
C GLU A 17 -18.15 -12.56 10.04
N THR A 18 -17.20 -12.69 10.96
CA THR A 18 -17.45 -12.90 12.40
C THR A 18 -17.35 -11.62 13.22
N ALA A 19 -16.85 -10.53 12.62
CA ALA A 19 -16.41 -9.31 13.31
C ALA A 19 -15.37 -9.58 14.42
N GLY A 20 -14.67 -10.71 14.32
CA GLY A 20 -13.65 -11.13 15.27
C GLY A 20 -12.32 -10.41 15.05
N LEU A 21 -11.64 -10.06 16.14
CA LEU A 21 -10.28 -9.53 16.09
C LEU A 21 -9.34 -10.56 16.70
N THR A 22 -8.33 -10.96 15.95
CA THR A 22 -7.29 -11.90 16.41
C THR A 22 -5.90 -11.36 16.17
N MET A 23 -4.94 -11.92 16.88
CA MET A 23 -3.52 -11.62 16.70
C MET A 23 -2.94 -12.53 15.60
N GLY A 24 -2.35 -11.92 14.57
CA GLY A 24 -1.61 -12.63 13.54
C GLY A 24 -0.20 -13.03 13.99
N PRO A 25 0.58 -13.69 13.12
CA PRO A 25 1.96 -14.05 13.43
C PRO A 25 2.84 -12.79 13.49
N CYS A 26 3.79 -12.77 14.43
CA CYS A 26 4.79 -11.71 14.49
C CYS A 26 5.53 -11.58 13.14
N PRO A 27 5.65 -10.36 12.58
CA PRO A 27 6.36 -10.15 11.33
C PRO A 27 7.87 -10.36 11.56
N PRO A 28 8.62 -10.77 10.53
CA PRO A 28 10.07 -10.88 10.60
C PRO A 28 10.68 -9.56 11.06
N VAL A 29 11.79 -9.63 11.81
CA VAL A 29 12.49 -8.44 12.34
C VAL A 29 12.84 -7.41 11.25
N ARG A 30 13.04 -7.88 10.01
CA ARG A 30 13.33 -7.02 8.86
C ARG A 30 12.16 -6.15 8.44
N LEU A 31 10.91 -6.48 8.81
CA LEU A 31 9.72 -5.70 8.51
C LEU A 31 9.28 -4.80 9.68
N ILE A 32 9.73 -5.10 10.91
CA ILE A 32 9.34 -4.35 12.11
C ILE A 32 9.90 -2.93 12.03
N ASP A 33 9.05 -1.95 12.36
CA ASP A 33 9.38 -0.52 12.37
C ASP A 33 9.87 0.03 11.03
N ARG A 34 9.52 -0.67 9.94
CA ARG A 34 9.80 -0.23 8.57
C ARG A 34 8.52 0.10 7.83
N THR A 35 8.59 1.10 6.97
CA THR A 35 7.58 1.30 5.95
C THR A 35 7.66 0.11 5.00
N THR A 36 6.54 -0.60 4.83
CA THR A 36 6.41 -1.72 3.90
C THR A 36 5.24 -1.45 2.97
N PHE A 37 5.32 -1.98 1.76
CA PHE A 37 4.16 -2.16 0.92
C PHE A 37 3.62 -3.55 1.15
N THR A 38 2.29 -3.64 1.25
CA THR A 38 1.62 -4.90 1.50
C THR A 38 0.53 -5.11 0.46
N VAL A 39 0.45 -6.33 -0.07
CA VAL A 39 -0.50 -6.67 -1.13
C VAL A 39 -0.97 -8.11 -0.96
N ALA A 40 -2.27 -8.32 -1.05
CA ALA A 40 -2.84 -9.66 -1.14
C ALA A 40 -2.75 -10.14 -2.60
N ALA A 41 -2.19 -11.32 -2.83
CA ALA A 41 -2.08 -11.92 -4.15
C ALA A 41 -2.05 -13.45 -4.03
N GLY A 42 -2.79 -14.17 -4.89
CA GLY A 42 -2.79 -15.63 -4.90
C GLY A 42 -3.09 -16.30 -3.55
N GLY A 43 -3.94 -15.70 -2.71
CA GLY A 43 -4.29 -16.22 -1.38
C GLY A 43 -3.19 -16.04 -0.32
N MET A 44 -2.18 -15.22 -0.58
CA MET A 44 -1.12 -14.86 0.36
C MET A 44 -1.01 -13.35 0.52
N MET A 45 -0.46 -12.90 1.65
CA MET A 45 -0.12 -11.50 1.86
C MET A 45 1.37 -11.31 1.65
N TYR A 46 1.77 -10.48 0.70
CA TYR A 46 3.16 -10.14 0.44
C TYR A 46 3.51 -8.82 1.09
N ALA A 47 4.71 -8.72 1.66
CA ALA A 47 5.25 -7.51 2.27
C ALA A 47 6.66 -7.22 1.75
N LEU A 48 6.85 -6.05 1.14
CA LEU A 48 8.14 -5.58 0.63
C LEU A 48 8.56 -4.31 1.37
N THR A 49 9.81 -4.22 1.82
CA THR A 49 10.34 -3.00 2.43
C THR A 49 10.37 -1.84 1.42
N HIS A 50 9.74 -0.71 1.78
CA HIS A 50 9.58 0.49 0.93
C HIS A 50 10.91 1.19 0.64
N ARG A 51 11.69 1.41 1.70
CA ARG A 51 12.95 2.16 1.70
C ARG A 51 13.88 1.54 2.72
N HIS A 52 15.14 1.36 2.36
CA HIS A 52 16.13 0.93 3.32
C HIS A 52 17.54 1.40 2.99
N VAL A 53 18.00 2.47 3.64
CA VAL A 53 19.32 3.03 3.33
C VAL A 53 20.41 2.09 3.86
N HIS A 54 21.28 1.61 2.98
CA HIS A 54 22.38 0.68 3.27
C HIS A 54 22.00 -0.77 3.65
N GLU A 55 20.77 -1.23 3.38
CA GLU A 55 20.41 -2.65 3.51
C GLU A 55 19.61 -3.15 2.29
N GLN A 56 19.68 -4.46 2.03
CA GLN A 56 18.94 -5.08 0.93
C GLN A 56 17.42 -5.10 1.24
N HIS A 57 16.58 -4.88 0.22
CA HIS A 57 15.14 -5.03 0.35
C HIS A 57 14.76 -6.45 0.81
N SER A 58 13.87 -6.54 1.78
CA SER A 58 13.29 -7.80 2.26
C SER A 58 11.90 -7.96 1.66
N PHE A 59 11.66 -9.15 1.08
CA PHE A 59 10.39 -9.53 0.48
C PHE A 59 9.89 -10.81 1.14
N GLU A 60 8.81 -10.69 1.90
CA GLU A 60 8.27 -11.75 2.73
C GLU A 60 6.83 -12.04 2.32
N ALA A 61 6.41 -13.29 2.43
CA ALA A 61 5.05 -13.74 2.19
C ALA A 61 4.48 -14.35 3.47
N MET A 62 3.29 -13.90 3.86
CA MET A 62 2.48 -14.54 4.88
C MET A 62 1.49 -15.49 4.21
N SER A 63 1.48 -16.74 4.64
CA SER A 63 0.58 -17.77 4.12
C SER A 63 0.08 -18.69 5.24
N TRP A 64 -1.07 -19.30 5.01
CA TRP A 64 -1.61 -20.36 5.85
C TRP A 64 -0.85 -21.67 5.54
N ALA A 65 0.00 -22.13 6.46
CA ALA A 65 0.91 -23.24 6.21
C ALA A 65 0.90 -24.26 7.37
N PRO A 66 1.22 -25.54 7.10
CA PRO A 66 1.44 -26.53 8.14
C PRO A 66 2.57 -26.12 9.08
N MET A 67 2.45 -26.49 10.36
CA MET A 67 3.55 -26.32 11.30
C MET A 67 4.62 -27.40 11.09
N ASP A 68 5.88 -27.05 11.32
CA ASP A 68 6.94 -28.06 11.42
C ASP A 68 6.65 -29.00 12.60
N LYS A 69 6.81 -30.31 12.40
CA LYS A 69 6.32 -31.36 13.31
C LYS A 69 7.07 -31.48 14.65
N ASP A 70 7.99 -30.56 14.94
CA ASP A 70 8.94 -30.67 16.05
C ASP A 70 8.45 -29.99 17.35
N GLU A 71 7.20 -29.49 17.40
CA GLU A 71 6.63 -28.86 18.59
C GLU A 71 6.07 -29.93 19.58
N PRO A 72 6.48 -29.93 20.87
CA PRO A 72 6.10 -30.95 21.85
C PRO A 72 4.62 -30.97 22.28
N TRP A 73 3.83 -29.96 21.91
CA TRP A 73 2.46 -29.75 22.39
C TRP A 73 1.44 -29.88 21.27
N PRO A 74 0.17 -30.28 21.56
CA PRO A 74 -0.89 -30.33 20.56
C PRO A 74 -1.20 -28.92 20.08
N SER A 75 -0.53 -28.52 19.01
CA SER A 75 -0.67 -27.23 18.35
C SER A 75 -1.55 -27.39 17.10
N PRO A 76 -2.18 -26.31 16.61
CA PRO A 76 -2.99 -26.37 15.41
C PRO A 76 -2.15 -26.89 14.23
N THR A 77 -2.70 -27.82 13.44
CA THR A 77 -1.98 -28.44 12.31
C THR A 77 -1.57 -27.42 11.24
N MET A 78 -2.23 -26.26 11.20
CA MET A 78 -1.90 -25.13 10.33
C MET A 78 -1.93 -23.81 11.10
N ARG A 79 -1.09 -22.87 10.66
CA ARG A 79 -1.06 -21.49 11.16
C ARG A 79 -0.64 -20.51 10.08
N TRP A 80 -1.01 -19.24 10.25
CA TRP A 80 -0.40 -18.15 9.49
C TRP A 80 1.08 -18.05 9.85
N SER A 81 1.95 -18.02 8.84
CA SER A 81 3.39 -17.90 9.03
C SER A 81 4.02 -17.05 7.94
N TRP A 82 5.09 -16.35 8.31
CA TRP A 82 5.91 -15.57 7.39
C TRP A 82 7.06 -16.42 6.85
N LYS A 83 7.32 -16.31 5.55
CA LYS A 83 8.49 -16.89 4.89
C LYS A 83 9.07 -15.89 3.90
N SER A 84 10.39 -15.90 3.76
CA SER A 84 11.05 -15.10 2.72
C SER A 84 10.68 -15.64 1.35
N VAL A 85 10.40 -14.72 0.43
CA VAL A 85 10.09 -15.08 -0.95
C VAL A 85 11.36 -15.68 -1.58
N PRO A 86 11.26 -16.83 -2.30
CA PRO A 86 12.45 -17.55 -2.78
C PRO A 86 13.36 -16.75 -3.70
N SER A 87 12.78 -15.85 -4.51
CA SER A 87 13.50 -15.00 -5.45
C SER A 87 13.69 -13.60 -4.87
N PRO A 88 14.94 -13.19 -4.57
CA PRO A 88 15.18 -11.90 -3.96
C PRO A 88 14.75 -10.76 -4.90
N PRO A 89 14.30 -9.63 -4.34
CA PRO A 89 13.93 -8.47 -5.14
C PRO A 89 15.14 -7.92 -5.93
N PRO A 90 14.98 -7.56 -7.22
CA PRO A 90 16.05 -7.07 -8.10
C PRO A 90 16.39 -5.58 -7.85
N PHE A 91 16.24 -5.13 -6.60
CA PHE A 91 16.44 -3.74 -6.20
C PHE A 91 17.80 -3.58 -5.51
N ALA A 92 18.48 -2.47 -5.81
CA ALA A 92 19.67 -2.06 -5.08
C ALA A 92 19.28 -1.50 -3.70
N MET A 93 20.24 -1.40 -2.78
CA MET A 93 19.99 -0.87 -1.43
C MET A 93 19.44 0.56 -1.45
N ASP A 94 19.89 1.38 -2.40
CA ASP A 94 19.48 2.77 -2.52
C ASP A 94 18.20 2.97 -3.36
N ASP A 95 17.56 1.88 -3.78
CA ASP A 95 16.29 1.98 -4.48
C ASP A 95 15.15 2.26 -3.50
N VAL A 96 14.16 2.99 -3.99
CA VAL A 96 12.91 3.27 -3.28
C VAL A 96 11.77 2.81 -4.16
N ILE A 97 10.93 1.94 -3.62
CA ILE A 97 9.71 1.53 -4.31
C ILE A 97 8.69 2.66 -4.14
N THR A 98 8.13 3.19 -5.22
CA THR A 98 7.24 4.37 -5.13
C THR A 98 5.77 4.01 -5.24
N SER A 99 5.49 2.94 -5.99
CA SER A 99 4.14 2.50 -6.32
C SER A 99 4.09 1.02 -6.64
N TYR A 100 2.91 0.45 -6.47
CA TYR A 100 2.64 -0.95 -6.80
C TYR A 100 1.17 -1.15 -7.14
N ALA A 101 0.89 -2.17 -7.96
CA ALA A 101 -0.46 -2.54 -8.36
C ALA A 101 -0.57 -4.06 -8.54
N LEU A 102 -1.69 -4.64 -8.13
CA LEU A 102 -1.99 -6.04 -8.45
C LEU A 102 -2.58 -6.09 -9.87
N HIS A 103 -2.04 -6.97 -10.71
CA HIS A 103 -2.60 -7.25 -12.02
C HIS A 103 -3.96 -7.98 -11.87
N PRO A 104 -4.92 -7.77 -12.78
CA PRO A 104 -6.22 -8.45 -12.77
C PRO A 104 -6.18 -9.99 -12.79
N ASP A 105 -5.00 -10.59 -12.97
CA ASP A 105 -4.83 -12.04 -12.91
C ASP A 105 -4.73 -12.56 -11.46
N GLY A 106 -4.73 -11.66 -10.48
CA GLY A 106 -4.67 -11.97 -9.05
C GLY A 106 -3.32 -12.52 -8.57
N HIS A 107 -2.31 -12.55 -9.45
CA HIS A 107 -1.06 -13.27 -9.21
C HIS A 107 0.20 -12.50 -9.59
N THR A 108 0.09 -11.45 -10.39
CA THR A 108 1.23 -10.65 -10.81
C THR A 108 1.20 -9.30 -10.11
N ILE A 109 2.25 -8.97 -9.36
CA ILE A 109 2.37 -7.69 -8.67
C ILE A 109 3.32 -6.80 -9.47
N PHE A 110 2.86 -5.64 -9.93
CA PHE A 110 3.69 -4.62 -10.57
C PHE A 110 4.20 -3.62 -9.53
N MET A 111 5.44 -3.16 -9.69
CA MET A 111 6.13 -2.26 -8.78
C MET A 111 7.04 -1.30 -9.55
N SER A 112 7.06 -0.03 -9.17
CA SER A 112 8.01 0.95 -9.74
C SER A 112 9.06 1.35 -8.71
N ALA A 113 10.31 1.38 -9.15
CA ALA A 113 11.46 1.72 -8.32
C ALA A 113 12.16 3.00 -8.82
N HIS A 114 12.75 3.76 -7.91
CA HIS A 114 13.57 4.95 -8.19
C HIS A 114 14.88 4.89 -7.39
N ASP A 115 15.98 5.41 -7.93
CA ASP A 115 17.20 5.64 -7.11
C ASP A 115 16.94 6.84 -6.19
N ILE A 116 17.24 6.69 -4.90
CA ILE A 116 17.06 7.76 -3.90
C ILE A 116 17.83 9.04 -4.23
N ARG A 117 18.94 8.96 -4.98
CA ARG A 117 19.73 10.13 -5.40
C ARG A 117 19.15 10.81 -6.63
N TYR A 118 18.35 10.08 -7.42
CA TYR A 118 17.79 10.53 -8.69
C TYR A 118 16.27 10.35 -8.71
N HIS A 119 15.58 10.92 -7.72
CA HIS A 119 14.12 10.83 -7.56
C HIS A 119 13.28 11.24 -8.80
N HIS A 120 13.88 11.95 -9.77
CA HIS A 120 13.20 12.42 -10.98
C HIS A 120 13.24 11.43 -12.14
N LEU A 121 14.05 10.36 -12.06
CA LEU A 121 14.13 9.33 -13.09
C LEU A 121 13.73 7.97 -12.51
N PRO A 122 12.75 7.29 -13.09
CA PRO A 122 12.41 5.94 -12.68
C PRO A 122 13.58 5.02 -13.01
N LYS A 123 13.92 4.14 -12.07
CA LYS A 123 14.83 3.02 -12.35
C LYS A 123 14.15 1.98 -13.24
N GLY A 124 12.82 1.89 -13.13
CA GLY A 124 11.98 1.11 -14.01
C GLY A 124 10.77 0.52 -13.29
N THR A 125 9.95 -0.17 -14.07
CA THR A 125 8.81 -0.94 -13.57
C THR A 125 9.08 -2.43 -13.70
N PHE A 126 8.89 -3.13 -12.58
CA PHE A 126 9.13 -4.54 -12.42
C PHE A 126 7.81 -5.26 -12.13
N SER A 127 7.73 -6.55 -12.44
CA SER A 127 6.66 -7.41 -11.94
C SER A 127 7.23 -8.62 -11.22
N PHE A 128 6.46 -9.12 -10.25
CA PHE A 128 6.69 -10.37 -9.56
C PHE A 128 5.49 -11.29 -9.77
N ASP A 129 5.73 -12.45 -10.38
CA ASP A 129 4.74 -13.51 -10.54
C ASP A 129 4.77 -14.43 -9.30
N THR A 130 3.68 -14.41 -8.54
CA THR A 130 3.52 -15.19 -7.30
C THR A 130 3.46 -16.70 -7.52
N ARG A 131 3.07 -17.17 -8.71
CA ARG A 131 2.98 -18.61 -9.04
C ARG A 131 4.34 -19.18 -9.38
N THR A 132 5.13 -18.41 -10.13
CA THR A 132 6.46 -18.87 -10.59
C THR A 132 7.60 -18.34 -9.72
N SER A 133 7.31 -17.41 -8.80
CA SER A 133 8.31 -16.67 -8.03
C SER A 133 9.35 -16.00 -8.93
N LYS A 134 8.94 -15.40 -10.06
CA LYS A 134 9.87 -14.79 -11.02
C LYS A 134 9.67 -13.28 -11.10
N TRP A 135 10.81 -12.59 -11.21
CA TRP A 135 10.87 -11.17 -11.48
C TRP A 135 11.00 -10.89 -12.98
N ARG A 136 10.44 -9.77 -13.43
CA ARG A 136 10.60 -9.26 -14.79
C ARG A 136 10.72 -7.74 -14.78
N LEU A 137 11.60 -7.18 -15.60
CA LEU A 137 11.66 -5.74 -15.90
C LEU A 137 10.81 -5.44 -17.15
N HIS A 138 9.98 -4.42 -17.08
CA HIS A 138 9.08 -4.00 -18.17
C HIS A 138 9.57 -2.76 -18.93
N GLY A 139 10.46 -1.96 -18.33
CA GLY A 139 11.07 -0.80 -18.98
C GLY A 139 11.41 0.31 -18.00
N ASP A 140 12.06 1.35 -18.53
CA ASP A 140 12.54 2.52 -17.78
C ASP A 140 11.43 3.58 -17.60
N TRP A 141 10.24 3.13 -17.23
CA TRP A 141 9.07 3.96 -16.92
C TRP A 141 8.53 3.60 -15.53
N ALA A 142 7.73 4.49 -14.93
CA ALA A 142 7.08 4.25 -13.65
C ALA A 142 5.57 4.31 -13.77
N LEU A 143 4.90 3.54 -12.91
CA LEU A 143 3.48 3.68 -12.67
C LEU A 143 3.21 5.10 -12.14
N PRO A 144 2.17 5.79 -12.63
CA PRO A 144 1.86 7.18 -12.29
C PRO A 144 1.15 7.31 -10.94
N PHE A 145 1.60 6.51 -9.97
CA PHE A 145 0.98 6.39 -8.65
C PHE A 145 2.01 6.64 -7.53
N GLN A 146 1.48 6.93 -6.35
CA GLN A 146 2.19 6.96 -5.09
C GLN A 146 1.49 5.97 -4.14
N GLY A 147 2.20 4.91 -3.77
CA GLY A 147 1.63 3.80 -3.02
C GLY A 147 0.84 2.83 -3.90
N GLN A 148 -0.24 2.28 -3.35
CA GLN A 148 -1.03 1.24 -4.02
C GLN A 148 -1.93 1.84 -5.10
N ALA A 149 -2.02 1.13 -6.23
CA ALA A 149 -3.11 1.26 -7.17
C ALA A 149 -3.96 -0.01 -7.19
N HIS A 150 -5.24 0.18 -7.45
CA HIS A 150 -6.26 -0.86 -7.48
C HIS A 150 -6.78 -1.00 -8.91
N TYR A 151 -7.03 -2.23 -9.34
CA TYR A 151 -7.72 -2.45 -10.59
C TYR A 151 -9.22 -2.20 -10.40
N ASP A 152 -9.80 -1.45 -11.34
CA ASP A 152 -11.24 -1.25 -11.44
C ASP A 152 -11.75 -1.84 -12.76
N ASP A 153 -12.72 -2.75 -12.67
CA ASP A 153 -13.27 -3.45 -13.83
C ASP A 153 -14.16 -2.55 -14.71
N GLY A 154 -14.86 -1.59 -14.11
CA GLY A 154 -15.69 -0.61 -14.81
C GLY A 154 -14.88 0.36 -15.66
N LEU A 155 -13.65 0.68 -15.24
CA LEU A 155 -12.70 1.51 -15.99
C LEU A 155 -11.74 0.70 -16.86
N ASP A 156 -11.60 -0.62 -16.61
CA ASP A 156 -10.55 -1.48 -17.16
C ASP A 156 -9.15 -0.86 -17.02
N ALA A 157 -8.86 -0.36 -15.81
CA ALA A 157 -7.67 0.44 -15.55
C ALA A 157 -7.18 0.26 -14.11
N TRP A 158 -5.89 0.52 -13.89
CA TRP A 158 -5.39 0.77 -12.55
C TRP A 158 -5.72 2.19 -12.11
N VAL A 159 -6.18 2.34 -10.88
CA VAL A 159 -6.53 3.60 -10.23
C VAL A 159 -5.70 3.76 -8.96
N GLY A 160 -5.06 4.91 -8.81
CA GLY A 160 -4.22 5.19 -7.65
C GLY A 160 -4.07 6.69 -7.37
N LEU A 161 -3.28 7.02 -6.35
CA LEU A 161 -2.98 8.40 -5.99
C LEU A 161 -1.84 8.94 -6.84
N HIS A 162 -2.02 10.08 -7.49
CA HIS A 162 -0.92 10.81 -8.13
C HIS A 162 -0.10 11.57 -7.08
N LYS A 163 1.21 11.75 -7.33
CA LYS A 163 2.12 12.51 -6.46
C LYS A 163 1.65 13.95 -6.18
N ASP A 164 0.95 14.56 -7.14
CA ASP A 164 0.47 15.95 -7.06
C ASP A 164 -0.89 16.10 -6.35
N GLY A 165 -1.46 14.99 -5.87
CA GLY A 165 -2.69 14.94 -5.09
C GLY A 165 -3.99 14.81 -5.87
N TYR A 166 -3.89 14.29 -7.09
CA TYR A 166 -5.02 13.88 -7.91
C TYR A 166 -5.24 12.37 -7.80
N ILE A 167 -6.43 11.92 -8.19
CA ILE A 167 -6.62 10.51 -8.52
C ILE A 167 -6.16 10.32 -9.96
N CYS A 168 -5.36 9.29 -10.17
CA CYS A 168 -4.82 8.92 -11.46
C CYS A 168 -5.40 7.57 -11.88
N SER A 169 -5.59 7.39 -13.19
CA SER A 169 -5.84 6.09 -13.81
C SER A 169 -4.84 5.87 -14.95
N CYS A 170 -4.34 4.66 -15.11
CA CYS A 170 -3.59 4.25 -16.29
C CYS A 170 -4.00 2.86 -16.75
N GLU A 171 -3.70 2.52 -18.00
CA GLU A 171 -3.94 1.18 -18.54
C GLU A 171 -3.18 0.11 -17.75
N VAL A 172 -3.73 -1.11 -17.74
CA VAL A 172 -3.07 -2.27 -17.12
C VAL A 172 -1.90 -2.70 -18.00
N ALA A 173 -0.68 -2.67 -17.44
CA ALA A 173 0.51 -3.04 -18.18
C ALA A 173 0.50 -4.53 -18.56
N SER A 174 0.90 -4.82 -19.80
CA SER A 174 1.06 -6.21 -20.28
C SER A 174 2.18 -6.93 -19.53
N ARG A 175 1.89 -8.16 -19.08
CA ARG A 175 2.85 -9.05 -18.40
C ARG A 175 3.98 -9.54 -19.32
N SER A 176 3.76 -9.56 -20.63
CA SER A 176 4.72 -10.08 -21.61
C SER A 176 5.53 -8.99 -22.33
N SER A 177 5.03 -7.75 -22.33
CA SER A 177 5.66 -6.65 -23.04
C SER A 177 6.91 -6.16 -22.30
N THR A 178 7.99 -5.96 -23.05
CA THR A 178 9.18 -5.20 -22.65
C THR A 178 9.23 -3.85 -23.36
N SER A 179 8.08 -3.38 -23.86
CA SER A 179 8.01 -2.09 -24.55
C SER A 179 8.39 -0.97 -23.57
N ALA A 180 9.36 -0.16 -23.97
CA ALA A 180 9.79 1.02 -23.23
C ALA A 180 8.76 2.18 -23.29
N VAL A 181 7.56 1.93 -23.81
CA VAL A 181 6.52 2.95 -23.92
C VAL A 181 5.90 3.18 -22.54
N GLU A 182 6.03 4.42 -22.07
CA GLU A 182 5.38 4.91 -20.87
C GLU A 182 3.86 4.76 -20.97
N LEU A 183 3.22 4.31 -19.89
CA LEU A 183 1.76 4.13 -19.87
C LEU A 183 1.07 5.48 -20.00
N GLU A 184 0.08 5.57 -20.88
CA GLU A 184 -0.81 6.71 -20.88
C GLU A 184 -1.64 6.73 -19.60
N TRP A 185 -1.74 7.91 -19.01
CA TRP A 185 -2.46 8.10 -17.76
C TRP A 185 -3.31 9.36 -17.79
N LYS A 186 -4.34 9.36 -16.94
CA LYS A 186 -5.34 10.42 -16.82
C LYS A 186 -5.52 10.76 -15.35
N VAL A 187 -5.72 12.03 -15.05
CA VAL A 187 -6.00 12.49 -13.69
C VAL A 187 -7.36 13.13 -13.59
N THR A 188 -7.93 13.13 -12.38
CA THR A 188 -9.12 13.91 -12.07
C THR A 188 -8.86 15.41 -12.25
N LYS A 189 -9.91 16.18 -12.57
CA LYS A 189 -9.80 17.64 -12.68
C LYS A 189 -9.52 18.33 -11.35
N GLU A 190 -10.11 17.80 -10.29
CA GLU A 190 -10.00 18.35 -8.95
C GLU A 190 -9.03 17.52 -8.11
N LYS A 191 -8.28 18.20 -7.24
CA LYS A 191 -7.52 17.55 -6.16
C LYS A 191 -8.52 17.12 -5.09
N LEU A 192 -8.44 15.87 -4.68
CA LEU A 192 -9.30 15.33 -3.62
C LEU A 192 -8.66 15.43 -2.23
N PHE A 193 -7.38 15.77 -2.17
CA PHE A 193 -6.66 15.96 -0.92
C PHE A 193 -7.23 17.15 -0.13
N HIS A 194 -7.11 17.09 1.19
CA HIS A 194 -7.52 18.15 2.09
C HIS A 194 -6.96 19.51 1.62
N LYS A 195 -7.85 20.50 1.52
CA LYS A 195 -7.55 21.81 0.92
C LYS A 195 -6.45 22.57 1.66
N ASP A 196 -6.38 22.39 2.97
CA ASP A 196 -5.34 22.95 3.80
C ASP A 196 -4.15 21.99 3.87
N SER A 197 -3.10 22.30 3.11
CA SER A 197 -1.87 21.51 3.07
C SER A 197 -1.04 21.61 4.35
N GLU A 198 -1.16 22.70 5.12
CA GLU A 198 -0.43 22.89 6.38
C GLU A 198 -0.91 21.92 7.46
N ARG A 199 -2.19 21.52 7.37
CA ARG A 199 -2.78 20.52 8.27
C ARG A 199 -2.44 19.08 7.88
N ARG A 200 -1.89 18.84 6.69
CA ARG A 200 -1.53 17.48 6.25
C ARG A 200 -0.23 17.06 6.92
N LEU A 201 -0.27 15.90 7.55
CA LEU A 201 0.89 15.38 8.26
C LEU A 201 1.90 14.83 7.23
N ALA A 202 3.03 15.52 7.06
CA ALA A 202 4.03 15.17 6.05
C ALA A 202 4.56 13.72 6.14
N PHE A 203 4.54 13.11 7.33
CA PHE A 203 4.96 11.72 7.55
C PHE A 203 3.83 10.70 7.31
N ALA A 204 2.56 11.12 7.33
CA ALA A 204 1.40 10.26 7.11
C ALA A 204 0.94 10.41 5.65
N ARG A 205 1.41 9.50 4.80
CA ARG A 205 1.00 9.47 3.39
C ARG A 205 -0.50 9.16 3.29
N PRO A 206 -1.27 9.88 2.46
CA PRO A 206 -2.62 9.47 2.13
C PRO A 206 -2.64 8.06 1.56
N SER A 207 -3.70 7.31 1.83
CA SER A 207 -3.95 6.02 1.21
C SER A 207 -5.28 6.04 0.47
N LEU A 208 -5.39 5.19 -0.55
CA LEU A 208 -6.61 4.99 -1.32
C LEU A 208 -7.07 3.55 -1.10
N ALA A 209 -8.30 3.36 -0.67
CA ALA A 209 -8.94 2.07 -0.55
C ALA A 209 -9.95 1.89 -1.69
N TYR A 210 -9.94 0.71 -2.33
CA TYR A 210 -10.99 0.30 -3.24
C TYR A 210 -12.10 -0.40 -2.46
N MET A 211 -13.33 0.06 -2.66
CA MET A 211 -14.53 -0.42 -1.96
C MET A 211 -15.39 -1.34 -2.83
N GLY A 212 -14.96 -1.64 -4.06
CA GLY A 212 -15.76 -2.35 -5.06
C GLY A 212 -16.69 -1.42 -5.85
N ASP A 213 -17.17 -1.91 -7.00
CA ASP A 213 -18.20 -1.25 -7.82
C ASP A 213 -17.84 0.21 -8.18
N GLY A 214 -16.61 0.44 -8.64
CA GLY A 214 -16.13 1.77 -9.01
C GLY A 214 -15.97 2.77 -7.85
N SER A 215 -16.13 2.32 -6.60
CA SER A 215 -16.13 3.17 -5.41
C SER A 215 -14.80 3.12 -4.66
N PHE A 216 -14.35 4.30 -4.21
CA PHE A 216 -13.06 4.50 -3.57
C PHE A 216 -13.21 5.34 -2.30
N CYS A 217 -12.30 5.13 -1.35
CA CYS A 217 -12.15 5.98 -0.16
C CYS A 217 -10.70 6.48 -0.07
N LEU A 218 -10.54 7.80 -0.16
CA LEU A 218 -9.29 8.48 0.19
C LEU A 218 -9.24 8.67 1.70
N VAL A 219 -8.15 8.21 2.31
CA VAL A 219 -7.90 8.33 3.74
C VAL A 219 -6.69 9.23 3.95
N GLU A 220 -6.90 10.34 4.66
CA GLU A 220 -5.85 11.29 5.01
C GLU A 220 -5.76 11.44 6.53
N SER A 221 -4.54 11.55 7.06
CA SER A 221 -4.33 11.97 8.44
C SER A 221 -4.04 13.46 8.46
N VAL A 222 -4.89 14.23 9.14
CA VAL A 222 -4.77 15.68 9.24
C VAL A 222 -4.72 16.12 10.69
N LEU A 223 -4.01 17.23 10.95
CA LEU A 223 -4.06 17.91 12.23
C LEU A 223 -5.49 18.32 12.52
N ARG A 224 -5.90 18.09 13.77
CA ARG A 224 -7.15 18.64 14.27
C ARG A 224 -7.09 20.16 14.19
N GLU A 225 -8.21 20.77 13.84
CA GLU A 225 -8.30 22.23 13.75
C GLU A 225 -7.88 22.90 15.07
N GLY A 226 -7.06 23.96 14.96
CA GLY A 226 -6.51 24.68 16.10
C GLY A 226 -5.39 23.97 16.88
N VAL A 227 -4.93 22.79 16.42
CA VAL A 227 -3.80 22.07 17.05
C VAL A 227 -2.51 22.33 16.28
N GLU A 228 -1.50 22.86 16.96
CA GLU A 228 -0.15 22.96 16.40
C GLU A 228 0.50 21.58 16.25
N PHE A 229 1.27 21.39 15.17
CA PHE A 229 1.97 20.14 14.87
C PHE A 229 2.76 19.58 16.07
N LYS A 230 3.45 20.44 16.82
CA LYS A 230 4.24 20.04 18.00
C LYS A 230 3.39 19.48 19.15
N CYS A 231 2.14 19.91 19.25
CA CYS A 231 1.20 19.50 20.29
C CYS A 231 0.34 18.30 19.88
N ALA A 232 0.38 17.91 18.60
CA ALA A 232 -0.47 16.85 18.04
C ALA A 232 -0.06 15.43 18.45
N PHE A 233 1.15 15.28 19.00
CA PHE A 233 1.83 13.99 19.26
C PHE A 233 1.99 13.66 20.74
N GLY A 234 1.34 14.42 21.63
CA GLY A 234 1.26 14.14 23.06
C GLY A 234 0.02 13.33 23.44
N ASP A 235 -0.42 13.46 24.69
CA ASP A 235 -1.47 12.65 25.34
C ASP A 235 -2.93 12.96 24.87
N ARG A 236 -3.12 13.46 23.64
CA ARG A 236 -4.42 13.97 23.16
C ARG A 236 -4.72 13.59 21.71
N ASP A 237 -6.02 13.57 21.38
CA ASP A 237 -6.64 13.46 20.05
C ASP A 237 -6.26 14.65 19.13
N GLY A 238 -4.97 14.83 18.84
CA GLY A 238 -4.43 15.95 18.07
C GLY A 238 -4.56 15.79 16.56
N CYS A 239 -4.95 14.60 16.11
CA CYS A 239 -5.06 14.25 14.70
C CYS A 239 -6.42 13.58 14.42
N VAL A 240 -6.94 13.81 13.22
CA VAL A 240 -8.17 13.19 12.72
C VAL A 240 -7.89 12.50 11.39
N LEU A 241 -8.59 11.39 11.14
CA LEU A 241 -8.66 10.77 9.83
C LEU A 241 -9.76 11.44 9.03
N HIS A 242 -9.41 12.13 7.96
CA HIS A 242 -10.34 12.64 6.98
C HIS A 242 -10.56 11.57 5.91
N LEU A 243 -11.78 11.08 5.82
CA LEU A 243 -12.22 10.11 4.84
C LEU A 243 -12.99 10.83 3.75
N SER A 244 -12.65 10.60 2.49
CA SER A 244 -13.39 11.11 1.34
C SER A 244 -13.76 9.96 0.41
N MET A 245 -15.04 9.60 0.41
CA MET A 245 -15.56 8.56 -0.49
C MET A 245 -15.95 9.19 -1.84
N PHE A 246 -15.83 8.44 -2.93
CA PHE A 246 -16.25 8.86 -4.27
C PHE A 246 -16.25 7.68 -5.24
N GLY A 247 -17.00 7.80 -6.33
CA GLY A 247 -16.85 6.90 -7.48
C GLY A 247 -16.04 7.53 -8.60
N LEU A 248 -15.62 6.73 -9.57
CA LEU A 248 -14.90 7.19 -10.76
C LEU A 248 -15.59 6.72 -12.05
N LYS A 249 -15.48 7.54 -13.10
CA LYS A 249 -15.87 7.15 -14.46
C LYS A 249 -15.10 7.95 -15.50
N TYR A 250 -15.01 7.41 -16.72
CA TYR A 250 -14.67 8.21 -17.88
C TYR A 250 -15.89 8.95 -18.42
N ASP A 251 -15.71 10.22 -18.78
CA ASP A 251 -16.72 10.96 -19.53
C ASP A 251 -16.69 10.60 -21.04
N ARG A 252 -17.60 11.19 -21.82
CA ARG A 252 -17.68 10.94 -23.27
C ARG A 252 -16.43 11.37 -24.06
N ARG A 253 -15.52 12.13 -23.45
CA ARG A 253 -14.24 12.56 -24.00
C ARG A 253 -13.07 11.72 -23.48
N GLY A 254 -13.37 10.65 -22.73
CA GLY A 254 -12.36 9.79 -22.11
C GLY A 254 -11.63 10.44 -20.93
N GLN A 255 -12.14 11.55 -20.36
CA GLN A 255 -11.51 12.19 -19.21
C GLN A 255 -11.96 11.54 -17.90
N LEU A 256 -11.04 11.33 -16.97
CA LEU A 256 -11.34 10.76 -15.66
C LEU A 256 -12.10 11.78 -14.80
N GLN A 257 -13.27 11.40 -14.29
CA GLN A 257 -14.09 12.25 -13.43
C GLN A 257 -14.54 11.50 -12.18
N THR A 258 -14.65 12.24 -11.07
CA THR A 258 -15.35 11.75 -9.89
C THR A 258 -16.86 11.78 -10.09
N THR A 259 -17.55 10.79 -9.56
CA THR A 259 -19.01 10.72 -9.51
C THR A 259 -19.53 11.11 -8.14
N ARG A 260 -20.79 11.54 -8.08
CA ARG A 260 -21.40 12.12 -6.88
C ARG A 260 -21.71 11.07 -5.81
N HIS A 261 -20.68 10.72 -5.03
CA HIS A 261 -20.79 10.10 -3.72
C HIS A 261 -19.71 10.65 -2.77
N HIS A 262 -19.54 11.98 -2.74
CA HIS A 262 -18.64 12.66 -1.80
C HIS A 262 -19.29 12.75 -0.42
N SER A 263 -19.10 11.70 0.38
CA SER A 263 -19.33 11.75 1.81
C SER A 263 -17.99 11.88 2.50
N ASN A 264 -17.84 12.96 3.28
CA ASN A 264 -16.66 13.19 4.11
C ASN A 264 -16.97 12.83 5.56
N ALA A 265 -16.03 12.17 6.22
CA ALA A 265 -16.13 11.85 7.64
C ALA A 265 -14.79 12.10 8.33
N ASP A 266 -14.84 12.67 9.53
CA ASP A 266 -13.68 12.86 10.39
C ASP A 266 -13.75 11.88 11.58
N LEU A 267 -12.71 11.06 11.74
CA LEU A 267 -12.58 10.14 12.87
C LEU A 267 -11.41 10.56 13.76
N GLY A 268 -11.65 10.71 15.06
CA GLY A 268 -10.58 10.98 16.02
C GLY A 268 -9.62 9.80 16.17
N ALA A 269 -8.31 10.04 16.06
CA ALA A 269 -7.32 8.98 16.13
C ALA A 269 -6.23 9.26 17.18
N LYS A 270 -6.12 8.36 18.17
CA LYS A 270 -5.20 8.47 19.31
C LYS A 270 -3.76 8.02 19.02
N HIS A 271 -3.53 7.26 17.93
CA HIS A 271 -2.27 6.55 17.69
C HIS A 271 -1.73 6.68 16.25
N LEU A 272 -1.76 7.89 15.67
CA LEU A 272 -1.34 8.10 14.28
C LEU A 272 0.17 8.11 14.02
N GLN A 273 1.01 8.04 15.06
CA GLN A 273 2.46 8.04 14.87
C GLN A 273 2.99 6.78 14.14
N THR A 274 2.20 5.70 14.07
CA THR A 274 2.68 4.39 13.59
C THR A 274 1.70 3.61 12.69
N VAL A 275 0.53 4.17 12.37
CA VAL A 275 -0.50 3.44 11.61
C VAL A 275 -0.66 4.07 10.22
N ALA A 276 -0.20 3.36 9.20
CA ALA A 276 -0.66 3.57 7.83
C ALA A 276 -1.83 2.59 7.60
N PRO A 277 -3.09 3.05 7.51
CA PRO A 277 -4.20 2.16 7.27
C PRO A 277 -4.03 1.53 5.87
N VAL A 278 -3.85 0.22 5.84
CA VAL A 278 -3.89 -0.60 4.63
C VAL A 278 -5.20 -1.37 4.66
N VAL A 279 -6.03 -1.17 3.63
CA VAL A 279 -7.25 -1.95 3.42
C VAL A 279 -6.99 -2.88 2.25
N PHE A 280 -7.17 -4.18 2.49
CA PHE A 280 -7.12 -5.20 1.46
C PHE A 280 -8.21 -6.22 1.75
N TRP A 281 -8.66 -6.90 0.69
CA TRP A 281 -9.68 -7.94 0.76
C TRP A 281 -9.01 -9.27 0.37
N MET A 282 -9.34 -10.36 1.07
CA MET A 282 -8.96 -11.74 0.70
C MET A 282 -10.20 -12.51 0.26
#